data_AF-A0A0L0LDQ7-F1
#
_entry.id   AF-A0A0L0LDQ7-F1
#
_cell.length_a   1.000
_cell.length_b   1.000
_cell.length_c   1.000
_cell.angle_alpha   90.00
_cell.angle_beta   90.00
_cell.angle_gamma   90.00
#
_symmetry.space_group_name_H-M   'P 1'
#
loop_
_entity.id
_entity.type
_entity.pdbx_description
1 polymer ?
#
loop_
_entity_poly.entity_id
_entity_poly.type
_entity_poly.pdbx_seq_one_letter_code
_entity_poly.pdbx_strand_id
1 'polypeptide(L)'
;MLKSTRDFLNFVLDYIIPKRSNFDIVKKLTPEKINNLPKAPKVIGEDWITALFHYKDKRVKAIIWELKYKENTLPLEHIGKLLYEEIISEISDILLFDNDAEFLLIPIPITNQRKIEREYNQSELIAKSIIENDTEHTLLYAPQWFQKIKETPKMHLKLTTELEVNILF
;
A
#
# COMPACT_ATOMS: atom_id res chain seq x y z
N MET A 1 15.03 19.40 34.47
CA MET A 1 16.27 19.06 33.73
C MET A 1 16.08 18.14 32.52
N LEU A 2 15.04 17.30 32.45
CA LEU A 2 14.84 16.30 31.36
C LEU A 2 14.33 16.86 30.01
N LYS A 3 13.77 18.08 29.94
CA LYS A 3 13.28 18.67 28.68
C LYS A 3 14.44 19.12 27.78
N SER A 4 15.41 19.82 28.37
CA SER A 4 16.55 20.40 27.64
C SER A 4 17.42 19.36 26.95
N THR A 5 17.57 18.17 27.54
CA THR A 5 18.35 17.09 26.94
C THR A 5 17.61 16.47 25.77
N ARG A 6 16.28 16.32 25.85
CA ARG A 6 15.44 15.80 24.77
C ARG A 6 15.38 16.78 23.59
N ASP A 7 15.31 18.08 23.88
CA ASP A 7 15.30 19.13 22.85
C ASP A 7 16.64 19.23 22.12
N PHE A 8 17.75 19.09 22.84
CA PHE A 8 19.09 19.03 22.25
C PHE A 8 19.30 17.76 21.41
N LEU A 9 18.82 16.61 21.87
CA LEU A 9 18.91 15.35 21.14
C LEU A 9 18.09 15.42 19.84
N ASN A 10 16.88 15.97 19.89
CA ASN A 10 16.06 16.20 18.70
C ASN A 10 16.72 17.17 17.72
N PHE A 11 17.39 18.22 18.21
CA PHE A 11 18.11 19.17 17.36
C PHE A 11 19.28 18.50 16.61
N VAL A 12 20.08 17.69 17.31
CA VAL A 12 21.20 16.96 16.69
C VAL A 12 20.70 15.87 15.75
N LEU A 13 19.64 15.14 16.12
CA LEU A 13 19.01 14.14 15.26
C LEU A 13 18.39 14.76 14.00
N ASP A 14 17.69 15.89 14.12
CA ASP A 14 17.10 16.62 12.97
C ASP A 14 18.16 17.21 12.03
N TYR A 15 19.38 17.47 12.52
CA TYR A 15 20.49 17.97 11.73
C TYR A 15 21.21 16.85 10.96
N ILE A 16 21.38 15.68 11.60
CA ILE A 16 22.10 14.53 11.03
C ILE A 16 21.17 13.68 10.14
N ILE A 17 19.88 13.61 10.45
CA ILE A 17 18.90 12.81 9.72
C ILE A 17 18.07 13.74 8.82
N PRO A 18 18.17 13.63 7.48
CA PRO A 18 17.38 14.48 6.58
C PRO A 18 15.89 14.26 6.83
N LYS A 19 15.14 15.36 7.03
CA LYS A 19 13.69 15.32 7.24
C LYS A 19 13.00 14.61 6.08
N ARG A 20 12.42 13.45 6.38
CA ARG A 20 11.65 12.66 5.41
C ARG A 20 10.23 13.25 5.33
N SER A 21 10.00 14.13 4.37
CA SER A 21 8.70 14.80 4.18
C SER A 21 7.52 13.82 4.07
N ASN A 22 7.70 12.70 3.37
CA ASN A 22 6.65 11.68 3.26
C ASN A 22 6.39 10.96 4.59
N PHE A 23 7.43 10.64 5.35
CA PHE A 23 7.30 10.05 6.68
C PHE A 23 6.50 10.96 7.63
N ASP A 24 6.78 12.27 7.63
CA ASP A 24 6.05 13.24 8.45
C ASP A 24 4.58 13.35 8.07
N ILE A 25 4.27 13.20 6.77
CA ILE A 25 2.89 13.13 6.29
C ILE A 25 2.22 11.87 6.84
N VAL A 26 2.83 10.69 6.62
CA VAL A 26 2.27 9.40 7.04
C VAL A 26 2.09 9.33 8.55
N LYS A 27 3.07 9.80 9.33
CA LYS A 27 3.00 9.84 10.81
C LYS A 27 1.85 10.68 11.35
N LYS A 28 1.36 11.66 10.58
CA LYS A 28 0.23 12.53 10.96
C LYS A 28 -1.13 11.99 10.51
N LEU A 29 -1.16 10.87 9.79
CA LEU A 29 -2.39 10.21 9.35
C LEU A 29 -2.97 9.40 10.50
N THR A 30 -4.07 9.89 11.05
CA THR A 30 -4.92 9.14 11.98
C THR A 30 -5.93 8.31 11.19
N PRO A 31 -6.54 7.28 11.80
CA PRO A 31 -7.66 6.52 11.21
C PRO A 31 -8.71 7.40 10.52
N GLU A 32 -9.17 8.45 11.22
CA GLU A 32 -10.14 9.41 10.69
C GLU A 32 -9.64 10.15 9.44
N LYS A 33 -8.35 10.54 9.41
CA LYS A 33 -7.77 11.22 8.23
C LYS A 33 -7.59 10.28 7.05
N ILE A 34 -7.37 8.99 7.30
CA ILE A 34 -7.29 7.98 6.24
C ILE A 34 -8.68 7.74 5.64
N ASN A 35 -9.72 7.62 6.48
CA ASN A 35 -11.11 7.52 6.01
C ASN A 35 -11.55 8.71 5.17
N ASN A 36 -11.02 9.90 5.46
CA ASN A 36 -11.29 11.15 4.73
C ASN A 36 -10.32 11.39 3.55
N LEU A 37 -9.57 10.39 3.10
CA LEU A 37 -8.81 10.49 1.86
C LEU A 37 -9.77 10.52 0.66
N PRO A 38 -9.45 11.29 -0.40
CA PRO A 38 -10.29 11.33 -1.59
C PRO A 38 -10.36 9.94 -2.23
N LYS A 39 -11.57 9.45 -2.48
CA LYS A 39 -11.79 8.20 -3.23
C LYS A 39 -11.35 8.35 -4.68
N ALA A 40 -10.86 7.27 -5.29
CA ALA A 40 -10.55 7.30 -6.71
C ALA A 40 -11.85 7.32 -7.54
N PRO A 41 -11.85 7.93 -8.74
CA PRO A 41 -12.92 7.69 -9.71
C PRO A 41 -12.89 6.23 -10.15
N LYS A 42 -14.04 5.72 -10.60
CA LYS A 42 -14.10 4.41 -11.28
C LYS A 42 -13.18 4.42 -12.49
N VAL A 43 -12.48 3.30 -12.72
CA VAL A 43 -11.62 3.13 -13.88
C VAL A 43 -12.50 2.85 -15.09
N ILE A 44 -12.51 3.75 -16.06
CA ILE A 44 -13.35 3.62 -17.26
C ILE A 44 -12.75 2.54 -18.16
N GLY A 45 -13.52 1.51 -18.46
CA GLY A 45 -13.14 0.44 -19.39
C GLY A 45 -12.47 -0.77 -18.75
N GLU A 46 -12.19 -0.73 -17.44
CA GLU A 46 -11.57 -1.84 -16.70
C GLU A 46 -12.33 -2.09 -15.39
N ASP A 47 -13.55 -2.63 -15.51
CA ASP A 47 -14.48 -2.85 -14.38
C ASP A 47 -13.94 -3.84 -13.33
N TRP A 48 -12.89 -4.60 -13.65
CA TRP A 48 -12.21 -5.51 -12.74
C TRP A 48 -11.15 -4.80 -11.85
N ILE A 49 -10.93 -3.50 -12.05
CA ILE A 49 -9.99 -2.69 -11.26
C ILE A 49 -10.76 -1.72 -10.35
N THR A 50 -10.67 -1.96 -9.05
CA THR A 50 -11.18 -1.03 -8.03
C THR A 50 -10.02 -0.32 -7.34
N ALA A 51 -10.03 1.02 -7.36
CA ALA A 51 -9.05 1.85 -6.69
C ALA A 51 -9.68 2.58 -5.49
N LEU A 52 -9.18 2.31 -4.29
CA LEU A 52 -9.76 2.87 -3.06
C LEU A 52 -9.52 4.39 -2.92
N PHE A 53 -8.34 4.88 -3.29
CA PHE A 53 -7.95 6.28 -3.09
C PHE A 53 -7.37 6.94 -4.34
N HIS A 54 -7.61 8.25 -4.46
CA HIS A 54 -7.15 9.06 -5.56
C HIS A 54 -5.62 9.29 -5.51
N TYR A 55 -4.87 8.68 -6.43
CA TYR A 55 -3.40 8.75 -6.44
C TYR A 55 -2.82 10.18 -6.51
N LYS A 56 -3.52 11.16 -7.10
CA LYS A 56 -3.01 12.54 -7.15
C LYS A 56 -2.94 13.23 -5.77
N ASP A 57 -3.64 12.72 -4.74
CA ASP A 57 -3.55 13.27 -3.39
C ASP A 57 -2.15 13.03 -2.79
N LYS A 58 -1.55 14.10 -2.24
CA LYS A 58 -0.19 14.07 -1.70
C LYS A 58 -0.02 13.07 -0.55
N ARG A 59 -1.07 12.83 0.24
CA ARG A 59 -1.05 11.88 1.37
C ARG A 59 -1.05 10.45 0.85
N VAL A 60 -1.89 10.16 -0.15
CA VAL A 60 -1.91 8.85 -0.83
C VAL A 60 -0.55 8.55 -1.46
N LYS A 61 0.05 9.52 -2.17
CA LYS A 61 1.43 9.38 -2.69
C LYS A 61 2.42 9.11 -1.58
N ALA A 62 2.35 9.86 -0.47
CA ALA A 62 3.27 9.67 0.65
C ALA A 62 3.17 8.27 1.25
N ILE A 63 1.95 7.74 1.46
CA ILE A 63 1.72 6.36 1.91
C ILE A 63 2.39 5.37 0.94
N ILE A 64 2.08 5.46 -0.35
CA ILE A 64 2.61 4.54 -1.37
C ILE A 64 4.14 4.60 -1.42
N TRP A 65 4.74 5.79 -1.35
CA TRP A 65 6.18 5.98 -1.40
C TRP A 65 6.89 5.44 -0.16
N GLU A 66 6.37 5.74 1.02
CA GLU A 66 6.93 5.26 2.29
C GLU A 66 6.84 3.74 2.37
N LEU A 67 5.74 3.14 1.90
CA LEU A 67 5.61 1.69 1.84
C LEU A 67 6.53 1.07 0.77
N LYS A 68 6.63 1.65 -0.43
CA LYS A 68 7.38 1.09 -1.58
C LYS A 68 8.89 1.13 -1.41
N TYR A 69 9.40 2.17 -0.74
CA TYR A 69 10.84 2.44 -0.69
C TYR A 69 11.42 2.36 0.71
N LYS A 70 10.59 2.49 1.75
CA LYS A 70 11.06 2.64 3.14
C LYS A 70 10.46 1.62 4.10
N GLU A 71 9.67 0.66 3.62
CA GLU A 71 8.99 -0.35 4.44
C GLU A 71 8.18 0.24 5.60
N ASN A 72 7.65 1.44 5.43
CA ASN A 72 6.88 2.08 6.47
C ASN A 72 5.48 1.45 6.54
N THR A 73 5.31 0.53 7.49
CA THR A 73 4.06 -0.20 7.71
C THR A 73 3.07 0.53 8.61
N LEU A 74 3.41 1.69 9.15
CA LEU A 74 2.53 2.48 10.04
C LEU A 74 1.11 2.68 9.49
N PRO A 75 0.88 2.99 8.20
CA PRO A 75 -0.48 3.17 7.71
C PRO A 75 -1.19 1.86 7.39
N LEU A 76 -0.49 0.71 7.38
CA LEU A 76 -1.05 -0.55 6.89
C LEU A 76 -2.21 -1.04 7.73
N GLU A 77 -2.14 -1.01 9.06
CA GLU A 77 -3.22 -1.49 9.93
C GLU A 77 -4.61 -0.94 9.50
N HIS A 78 -4.67 0.38 9.27
CA HIS A 78 -5.93 1.04 8.89
C HIS A 78 -6.24 0.91 7.39
N ILE A 79 -5.22 0.92 6.53
CA ILE A 79 -5.40 0.74 5.09
C ILE A 79 -5.85 -0.68 4.75
N GLY A 80 -5.30 -1.69 5.42
CA GLY A 80 -5.64 -3.10 5.29
C GLY A 80 -7.09 -3.36 5.68
N LYS A 81 -7.55 -2.74 6.77
CA LYS A 81 -8.96 -2.77 7.17
C LYS A 81 -9.89 -2.22 6.07
N LEU A 82 -9.58 -1.03 5.54
CA LEU A 82 -10.42 -0.44 4.50
C LEU A 82 -10.40 -1.23 3.19
N LEU A 83 -9.26 -1.84 2.84
CA LEU A 83 -9.17 -2.73 1.69
C LEU A 83 -9.98 -4.01 1.91
N TYR A 84 -9.93 -4.59 3.11
CA TYR A 84 -10.74 -5.74 3.46
C TYR A 84 -12.24 -5.42 3.36
N GLU A 85 -12.69 -4.31 3.94
CA GLU A 85 -14.09 -3.86 3.87
C GLU A 85 -14.56 -3.69 2.42
N GLU A 86 -13.74 -3.08 1.57
CA GLU A 86 -14.05 -2.93 0.14
C GLU A 86 -14.10 -4.29 -0.57
N ILE A 87 -13.13 -5.19 -0.32
CA ILE A 87 -13.12 -6.54 -0.92
C ILE A 87 -14.38 -7.31 -0.54
N ILE A 88 -14.76 -7.31 0.75
CA ILE A 88 -15.97 -8.00 1.21
C ILE A 88 -17.22 -7.40 0.58
N SER A 89 -17.28 -6.07 0.44
CA SER A 89 -18.40 -5.40 -0.23
C SER A 89 -18.52 -5.78 -1.70
N GLU A 90 -17.42 -6.02 -2.40
CA GLU A 90 -17.43 -6.40 -3.82
C GLU A 90 -17.84 -7.87 -4.01
N ILE A 91 -17.43 -8.76 -3.11
CA ILE A 91 -17.72 -10.20 -3.23
C ILE A 91 -19.02 -10.61 -2.54
N SER A 92 -19.63 -9.75 -1.70
CA SER A 92 -20.84 -10.10 -0.95
C SER A 92 -22.00 -10.50 -1.85
N ASP A 93 -22.15 -9.85 -3.01
CA ASP A 93 -23.19 -10.22 -3.97
C ASP A 93 -22.98 -11.64 -4.50
N ILE A 94 -21.73 -12.04 -4.76
CA ILE A 94 -21.42 -13.39 -5.22
C ILE A 94 -21.74 -14.41 -4.11
N LEU A 95 -21.33 -14.13 -2.88
CA LEU A 95 -21.60 -14.99 -1.72
C LEU A 95 -23.10 -15.18 -1.46
N LEU A 96 -23.94 -14.19 -1.76
CA LEU A 96 -25.41 -14.31 -1.63
C LEU A 96 -26.01 -15.31 -2.63
N PHE A 97 -25.40 -15.48 -3.80
CA PHE A 97 -25.88 -16.39 -4.84
C PHE A 97 -25.18 -17.75 -4.83
N ASP A 98 -23.94 -17.80 -4.35
CA ASP A 98 -23.10 -18.99 -4.27
C ASP A 98 -22.34 -19.03 -2.93
N ASN A 99 -22.90 -19.76 -1.95
CA ASN A 99 -22.31 -19.89 -0.62
C ASN A 99 -21.03 -20.76 -0.61
N ASP A 100 -20.79 -21.53 -1.67
CA ASP A 100 -19.61 -22.41 -1.77
C ASP A 100 -18.47 -21.73 -2.56
N ALA A 101 -18.64 -20.46 -2.97
CA ALA A 101 -17.63 -19.70 -3.69
C ALA A 101 -16.40 -19.43 -2.81
N GLU A 102 -15.22 -19.80 -3.31
CA GLU A 102 -13.94 -19.52 -2.66
C GLU A 102 -13.22 -18.34 -3.31
N PHE A 103 -12.71 -17.42 -2.49
CA PHE A 103 -12.00 -16.22 -2.95
C PHE A 103 -10.51 -16.27 -2.60
N LEU A 104 -9.65 -16.10 -3.59
CA LEU A 104 -8.20 -16.14 -3.43
C LEU A 104 -7.62 -14.74 -3.27
N LEU A 105 -6.85 -14.51 -2.21
CA LEU A 105 -6.03 -13.32 -2.04
C LEU A 105 -4.57 -13.63 -2.41
N ILE A 106 -4.19 -13.26 -3.63
CA ILE A 106 -2.84 -13.50 -4.16
C ILE A 106 -2.07 -12.16 -4.23
N PRO A 107 -1.05 -11.94 -3.38
CA PRO A 107 -0.15 -10.80 -3.56
C PRO A 107 0.68 -10.98 -4.83
N ILE A 108 0.90 -9.89 -5.57
CA ILE A 108 1.69 -9.93 -6.80
C ILE A 108 3.16 -10.22 -6.44
N PRO A 109 3.77 -11.28 -7.02
CA PRO A 109 5.13 -11.66 -6.67
C PRO A 109 6.16 -10.69 -7.25
N ILE A 110 7.20 -10.44 -6.47
CA ILE A 110 8.43 -9.80 -6.94
C ILE A 110 9.47 -10.87 -7.29
N THR A 111 10.45 -10.51 -8.11
CA THR A 111 11.55 -11.43 -8.44
C THR A 111 12.47 -11.65 -7.24
N ASN A 112 13.13 -12.80 -7.19
CA ASN A 112 14.08 -13.13 -6.12
C ASN A 112 15.19 -12.09 -5.98
N GLN A 113 15.71 -11.58 -7.11
CA GLN A 113 16.71 -10.52 -7.09
C GLN A 113 16.18 -9.25 -6.40
N ARG A 114 14.97 -8.79 -6.74
CA ARG A 114 14.34 -7.63 -6.08
C ARG A 114 13.99 -7.89 -4.62
N LYS A 115 13.62 -9.12 -4.28
CA LYS A 115 13.36 -9.53 -2.90
C LYS A 115 14.63 -9.48 -2.05
N ILE A 116 15.77 -9.88 -2.61
CA ILE A 116 17.08 -9.74 -1.96
C ILE A 116 17.48 -8.26 -1.82
N GLU A 117 17.27 -7.44 -2.86
CA GLU A 117 17.61 -6.00 -2.82
C GLU A 117 16.80 -5.19 -1.81
N ARG A 118 15.53 -5.54 -1.60
CA ARG A 118 14.59 -4.75 -0.79
C ARG A 118 14.17 -5.43 0.49
N GLU A 119 14.47 -6.71 0.69
CA GLU A 119 14.11 -7.55 1.84
C GLU A 119 12.61 -7.85 1.98
N TYR A 120 11.72 -7.00 1.45
CA TYR A 120 10.26 -7.16 1.52
C TYR A 120 9.54 -7.09 0.17
N ASN A 121 8.32 -7.64 0.14
CA ASN A 121 7.35 -7.46 -0.94
C ASN A 121 6.18 -6.60 -0.44
N GLN A 122 6.04 -5.40 -1.01
CA GLN A 122 4.96 -4.46 -0.68
C GLN A 122 3.57 -5.09 -0.82
N SER A 123 3.34 -5.89 -1.86
CA SER A 123 2.04 -6.53 -2.08
C SER A 123 1.74 -7.57 -1.00
N GLU A 124 2.75 -8.30 -0.52
CA GLU A 124 2.60 -9.25 0.58
C GLU A 124 2.31 -8.53 1.90
N LEU A 125 2.96 -7.39 2.16
CA LEU A 125 2.70 -6.58 3.37
C LEU A 125 1.24 -6.08 3.40
N ILE A 126 0.73 -5.60 2.26
CA ILE A 126 -0.66 -5.17 2.13
C ILE A 126 -1.61 -6.37 2.31
N ALA A 127 -1.35 -7.49 1.62
CA ALA A 127 -2.19 -8.68 1.72
C ALA A 127 -2.24 -9.24 3.15
N LYS A 128 -1.12 -9.27 3.87
CA LYS A 128 -1.09 -9.67 5.29
C LYS A 128 -1.98 -8.77 6.14
N SER A 129 -1.90 -7.46 5.93
CA SER A 129 -2.73 -6.50 6.68
C SER A 129 -4.23 -6.64 6.35
N ILE A 130 -4.59 -7.06 5.15
CA ILE A 130 -5.98 -7.43 4.81
C ILE A 130 -6.40 -8.68 5.59
N ILE A 131 -5.59 -9.75 5.57
CA ILE A 131 -5.89 -11.02 6.25
C ILE A 131 -5.99 -10.87 7.76
N GLU A 132 -5.25 -9.96 8.38
CA GLU A 132 -5.40 -9.62 9.80
C GLU A 132 -6.82 -9.13 10.16
N ASN A 133 -7.59 -8.65 9.18
CA ASN A 133 -8.98 -8.21 9.35
C ASN A 133 -10.02 -9.28 8.92
N ASP A 134 -9.59 -10.40 8.31
CA ASP A 134 -10.47 -11.48 7.85
C ASP A 134 -10.72 -12.51 8.96
N THR A 135 -11.60 -12.16 9.91
CA THR A 135 -11.92 -13.01 11.06
C THR A 135 -12.76 -14.24 10.71
N GLU A 136 -13.50 -14.16 9.60
CA GLU A 136 -14.40 -15.23 9.13
C GLU A 136 -13.71 -16.18 8.15
N HIS A 137 -12.43 -15.96 7.83
CA HIS A 137 -11.65 -16.74 6.87
C HIS A 137 -12.32 -16.82 5.49
N THR A 138 -12.90 -15.70 5.04
CA THR A 138 -13.56 -15.57 3.74
C THR A 138 -12.55 -15.62 2.59
N LEU A 139 -11.31 -15.20 2.83
CA LEU A 139 -10.25 -15.10 1.83
C LEU A 139 -9.19 -16.18 2.04
N LEU A 140 -8.93 -16.99 1.02
CA LEU A 140 -7.81 -17.92 0.99
C LEU A 140 -6.51 -17.19 0.58
N TYR A 141 -5.63 -16.96 1.55
CA TYR A 141 -4.33 -16.32 1.32
C TYR A 141 -3.32 -17.26 0.65
N ALA A 142 -2.87 -16.91 -0.55
CA ALA A 142 -2.06 -17.79 -1.40
C ALA A 142 -0.80 -17.11 -2.00
N PRO A 143 0.17 -16.67 -1.18
CA PRO A 143 1.35 -15.93 -1.67
C PRO A 143 2.33 -16.77 -2.49
N GLN A 144 2.35 -18.09 -2.30
CA GLN A 144 3.26 -19.01 -2.99
C GLN A 144 2.75 -19.49 -4.36
N TRP A 145 1.54 -19.14 -4.76
CA TRP A 145 0.94 -19.71 -5.97
C TRP A 145 1.53 -19.11 -7.25
N PHE A 146 1.91 -17.83 -7.22
CA PHE A 146 2.51 -17.15 -8.37
C PHE A 146 4.00 -16.89 -8.16
N GLN A 147 4.79 -17.17 -9.20
CA GLN A 147 6.19 -16.79 -9.28
C GLN A 147 6.43 -15.92 -10.49
N LYS A 148 7.15 -14.81 -10.29
CA LYS A 148 7.56 -13.96 -11.40
C LYS A 148 8.70 -14.61 -12.19
N ILE A 149 8.40 -15.09 -13.40
CA ILE A 149 9.33 -15.84 -14.27
C ILE A 149 10.31 -14.97 -15.07
N LYS A 150 10.03 -13.69 -15.28
CA LYS A 150 10.86 -12.79 -16.09
C LYS A 150 11.23 -11.53 -15.33
N GLU A 151 12.52 -11.24 -15.25
CA GLU A 151 13.03 -9.96 -14.77
C GLU A 151 12.82 -8.92 -15.88
N THR A 152 12.09 -7.85 -15.56
CA THR A 152 12.05 -6.66 -16.41
C THR A 152 13.12 -5.70 -15.93
N PRO A 153 13.97 -5.15 -16.83
CA PRO A 153 14.98 -4.18 -16.42
C PRO A 153 14.32 -3.00 -15.70
N LYS A 154 15.03 -2.41 -14.73
CA LYS A 154 14.56 -1.20 -14.05
C LYS A 154 14.38 -0.12 -15.12
N MET A 155 13.14 0.28 -15.39
CA MET A 155 12.88 1.45 -16.23
C MET A 155 13.47 2.66 -15.50
N HIS A 156 14.60 3.18 -16.02
CA HIS A 156 15.17 4.43 -15.57
C HIS A 156 14.21 5.55 -15.99
N LEU A 157 13.27 5.90 -15.10
CA LEU A 157 12.52 7.13 -15.25
C LEU A 157 13.49 8.30 -15.12
N LYS A 158 13.84 8.91 -16.26
CA LYS A 158 14.32 10.31 -16.28
C LYS A 158 13.21 11.13 -15.62
N LEU A 159 13.43 11.50 -14.36
CA LEU A 159 12.55 12.41 -13.63
C LEU A 159 12.67 13.79 -14.29
N THR A 160 11.72 14.13 -15.15
CA THR A 160 10.99 15.40 -15.24
C THR A 160 10.28 15.46 -16.60
N THR A 161 9.08 16.01 -16.63
CA THR A 161 8.26 16.39 -17.82
C THR A 161 7.39 15.36 -18.58
N GLU A 162 7.66 14.04 -18.63
CA GLU A 162 6.89 13.16 -19.55
C GLU A 162 5.84 12.21 -18.92
N LEU A 163 5.64 12.24 -17.60
CA LEU A 163 4.74 11.32 -16.89
C LEU A 163 3.23 11.60 -17.05
N GLU A 164 2.83 12.61 -17.83
CA GLU A 164 1.41 12.88 -18.11
C GLU A 164 0.81 11.96 -19.18
N VAL A 165 1.61 11.20 -19.94
CA VAL A 165 1.11 10.49 -21.13
C VAL A 165 0.96 8.97 -20.97
N ASN A 166 1.64 8.30 -20.02
CA ASN A 166 1.76 6.83 -20.05
C ASN A 166 1.29 6.10 -18.77
N ILE A 167 0.18 6.52 -18.17
CA ILE A 167 -0.58 5.67 -17.24
C ILE A 167 -1.97 5.45 -17.84
N LEU A 168 -2.01 4.69 -18.92
CA LEU A 168 -3.18 3.99 -19.45
C LEU A 168 -2.77 2.54 -19.57
N PHE A 169 -3.09 1.75 -18.55
CA PHE A 169 -3.46 0.34 -18.55
C PHE A 169 -4.08 0.08 -17.18
#